data_AF-A0A2E8T642-F1
#
_entry.id   AF-A0A2E8T642-F1
#
_cell.length_a   1.000
_cell.length_b   1.000
_cell.length_c   1.000
_cell.angle_alpha   90.00
_cell.angle_beta   90.00
_cell.angle_gamma   90.00
#
_symmetry.space_group_name_H-M   'P 1'
#
loop_
_entity.id
_entity.type
_entity.pdbx_description
1 polymer ?
#
loop_
_entity_poly.entity_id
_entity_poly.type
_entity_poly.pdbx_seq_one_letter_code
_entity_poly.pdbx_strand_id
1 'polypeptide(L)' 'MKTSRKIISKETITGIADELADFSLNRDEIDSRSAVMEGILENITSLRDLPLKDIEPALLYKPIKSKKG' A
#
# COMPACT_ATOMS: atom_id res chain seq x y z
N MET A 1 5.86 12.44 -20.50
CA MET A 1 6.27 13.11 -19.24
C MET A 1 6.12 12.06 -18.13
N LYS A 2 7.21 11.54 -17.54
CA LYS A 2 7.09 10.61 -16.40
C LYS A 2 6.54 11.41 -15.22
N THR A 3 5.28 11.19 -14.86
CA THR A 3 4.66 11.86 -13.72
C THR A 3 5.34 11.37 -12.46
N SER A 4 6.07 12.25 -11.76
CA SER A 4 6.70 11.88 -10.49
C SER A 4 5.62 11.50 -9.48
N ARG A 5 5.82 10.38 -8.78
CA ARG A 5 4.88 9.92 -7.75
C ARG A 5 4.94 10.89 -6.56
N LYS A 6 3.80 11.09 -5.88
CA LYS A 6 3.78 11.72 -4.56
C LYS A 6 4.43 10.79 -3.53
N ILE A 7 5.39 11.31 -2.78
CA ILE A 7 6.05 10.62 -1.66
C ILE A 7 5.00 10.28 -0.60
N ILE A 8 5.09 9.08 0.01
CA ILE A 8 4.23 8.69 1.12
C ILE A 8 4.62 9.48 2.37
N SER A 9 3.65 10.20 2.92
CA SER A 9 3.85 11.00 4.13
C SER A 9 3.41 10.24 5.38
N LYS A 10 3.79 10.75 6.56
CA LYS A 10 3.35 10.22 7.86
C LYS A 10 1.83 10.24 7.97
N GLU A 11 1.19 11.30 7.48
CA GLU A 11 -0.27 11.46 7.46
C GLU A 11 -0.95 10.38 6.61
N THR A 12 -0.29 9.92 5.54
CA THR A 12 -0.79 8.81 4.73
C THR A 12 -0.81 7.50 5.53
N ILE A 13 0.26 7.24 6.29
CA ILE A 13 0.35 6.05 7.15
C ILE A 13 -0.66 6.12 8.31
N THR A 14 -0.83 7.29 8.93
CA THR A 14 -1.86 7.49 9.97
C THR A 14 -3.26 7.27 9.42
N GLY A 15 -3.59 7.83 8.24
CA GLY A 15 -4.90 7.65 7.63
C GLY A 15 -5.21 6.19 7.28
N ILE A 16 -4.20 5.43 6.80
CA ILE A 16 -4.35 3.98 6.57
C ILE A 16 -4.59 3.24 7.89
N ALA A 17 -3.88 3.62 8.96
CA ALA A 17 -4.08 2.99 10.26
C ALA A 17 -5.46 3.30 10.85
N ASP A 18 -5.96 4.53 10.69
CA ASP A 18 -7.30 4.92 11.13
C ASP A 18 -8.41 4.16 10.37
N GLU A 19 -8.20 3.85 9.08
CA GLU A 19 -9.14 3.05 8.28
C GLU A 19 -9.12 1.57 8.67
N LEU A 20 -7.95 1.06 9.06
CA LEU A 20 -7.78 -0.31 9.56
C LEU A 20 -8.15 -0.35 11.04
N ALA A 21 -9.44 -0.53 11.34
CA ALA A 21 -10.05 -0.44 12.67
C ALA A 21 -9.37 -1.19 13.85
N ASP A 22 -8.40 -2.08 13.59
CA ASP A 22 -7.64 -2.86 14.57
C ASP A 22 -6.13 -2.54 14.60
N PHE A 23 -5.68 -1.48 13.93
CA PHE A 23 -4.26 -1.18 13.76
C PHE A 23 -3.83 0.06 14.55
N SER A 24 -3.42 -0.13 15.81
CA SER A 24 -2.82 0.95 16.60
C SER A 24 -1.35 1.13 16.22
N LEU A 25 -0.99 2.35 15.81
CA LEU A 25 0.38 2.76 15.54
C LEU A 25 0.89 3.70 16.63
N ASN A 26 2.07 3.39 17.18
CA ASN A 26 2.82 4.38 17.95
C ASN A 26 3.56 5.34 17.00
N ARG A 27 3.93 6.53 17.50
CA ARG A 27 4.55 7.57 16.65
C ARG A 27 5.91 7.16 16.07
N ASP A 28 6.71 6.42 16.82
CA ASP A 28 8.05 5.98 16.39
C ASP A 28 7.97 4.95 15.24
N GLU A 29 6.88 4.17 15.21
CA GLU A 29 6.58 3.24 14.13
C GLU A 29 6.07 3.93 12.87
N ILE A 30 5.36 5.06 12.97
CA ILE A 30 4.84 5.79 11.80
C ILE A 30 6.00 6.23 10.89
N ASP A 31 7.07 6.77 11.48
CA ASP A 31 8.25 7.23 10.76
C ASP A 31 8.93 6.07 10.04
N SER A 32 9.22 5.00 10.78
CA SER A 32 9.84 3.80 10.23
C SER A 32 8.98 3.16 9.13
N ARG A 33 7.67 3.11 9.31
CA ARG A 33 6.73 2.53 8.34
C ARG A 33 6.59 3.37 7.09
N SER A 34 6.60 4.71 7.21
CA SER A 34 6.58 5.59 6.03
C SER A 34 7.80 5.36 5.14
N ALA A 35 9.00 5.25 5.74
CA ALA A 35 10.23 4.95 5.00
C ALA A 35 10.21 3.57 4.33
N VAL A 36 9.75 2.54 5.05
CA VAL A 36 9.62 1.18 4.49
C VAL A 36 8.61 1.16 3.33
N MET A 37 7.45 1.79 3.51
CA MET A 37 6.41 1.85 2.48
C MET A 37 6.92 2.57 1.23
N GLU A 38 7.66 3.67 1.40
CA GLU A 38 8.27 4.41 0.31
C GLU A 38 9.25 3.53 -0.49
N GLY A 39 10.12 2.79 0.18
CA GLY A 39 11.05 1.85 -0.48
C GLY A 39 10.33 0.72 -1.24
N ILE A 40 9.22 0.20 -0.69
CA ILE A 40 8.38 -0.78 -1.41
C ILE A 40 7.79 -0.15 -2.67
N LEU A 41 7.28 1.09 -2.57
CA LEU A 41 6.68 1.79 -3.71
C LEU A 41 7.69 2.13 -4.80
N GLU A 42 8.91 2.50 -4.43
CA GLU A 42 10.02 2.68 -5.37
C GLU A 42 10.31 1.38 -6.13
N ASN A 43 10.38 0.25 -5.41
CA ASN A 43 10.65 -1.05 -6.03
C ASN A 43 9.56 -1.47 -7.02
N ILE A 44 8.28 -1.20 -6.73
CA ILE A 44 7.17 -1.53 -7.64
C ILE A 44 6.89 -0.44 -8.68
N THR A 45 7.61 0.69 -8.66
CA THR A 45 7.40 1.78 -9.63
C THR A 45 7.65 1.30 -11.07
N SER A 46 8.54 0.33 -11.25
CA SER A 46 8.79 -0.32 -12.54
C SER A 46 7.55 -0.99 -13.14
N LEU A 47 6.59 -1.44 -12.32
CA LEU A 47 5.34 -2.05 -12.79
C LEU A 47 4.43 -1.06 -13.54
N ARG A 48 4.62 0.25 -13.34
CA ARG A 48 3.84 1.29 -14.03
C ARG A 48 4.18 1.40 -15.51
N ASP A 49 5.36 0.95 -15.90
CA ASP A 49 5.83 1.00 -17.28
C ASP A 49 5.38 -0.24 -18.09
N LEU A 50 4.63 -1.17 -17.46
CA LEU A 50 4.13 -2.38 -18.13
C LEU A 50 3.03 -2.04 -19.16
N PRO A 51 3.03 -2.69 -20.34
CA PRO A 51 2.01 -2.49 -21.37
C PRO A 51 0.72 -3.23 -21.02
N LEU A 52 -0.05 -2.69 -20.07
CA LEU A 52 -1.29 -3.29 -19.57
C LEU A 52 -2.52 -3.04 -20.46
N LYS A 53 -2.35 -2.34 -21.59
CA LYS A 53 -3.46 -2.06 -22.51
C LYS A 53 -4.01 -3.39 -23.03
N ASP A 54 -5.32 -3.56 -22.93
CA ASP A 54 -6.06 -4.76 -23.39
C ASP A 54 -5.72 -6.06 -22.62
N ILE A 55 -5.10 -5.97 -21.44
CA ILE A 55 -4.88 -7.10 -20.53
C ILE A 55 -5.97 -7.15 -19.46
N GLU A 56 -6.73 -8.24 -19.40
CA GLU A 56 -7.73 -8.46 -18.34
C GLU A 56 -7.06 -8.81 -16.99
N PRO A 57 -7.48 -8.20 -15.86
CA PRO A 57 -6.99 -8.59 -14.54
C PRO A 57 -7.39 -10.02 -14.19
N ALA A 58 -6.42 -10.83 -13.75
CA ALA A 58 -6.71 -12.15 -13.21
C ALA A 58 -7.37 -12.02 -11.81
N LEU A 59 -8.68 -12.29 -11.73
CA LEU A 59 -9.43 -12.27 -10.47
C LEU A 59 -9.45 -13.67 -9.84
N LEU A 60 -8.78 -13.83 -8.70
CA LEU A 60 -8.86 -15.03 -7.88
C LEU A 60 -9.64 -14.75 -6.60
N TYR A 61 -10.82 -15.34 -6.46
CA TYR A 61 -11.58 -15.26 -5.21
C TYR A 61 -10.99 -16.23 -4.17
N LYS A 62 -10.48 -15.68 -3.06
CA LYS A 62 -10.06 -16.48 -1.89
C LYS A 62 -10.96 -16.13 -0.70
N PRO A 63 -11.91 -17.00 -0.33
CA PRO A 63 -12.78 -16.73 0.82
C PRO A 63 -11.94 -16.73 2.10
N ILE A 64 -12.04 -15.64 2.87
CA ILE A 64 -11.44 -15.56 4.21
C ILE A 64 -12.39 -16.29 5.16
N LYS A 65 -11.94 -17.39 5.77
CA LYS A 65 -12.69 -18.04 6.84
C LYS A 65 -12.69 -17.10 8.05
N SER A 66 -13.85 -16.67 8.52
CA SER A 66 -13.92 -15.98 9.81
C SER A 66 -13.45 -16.93 10.90
N LYS A 67 -12.51 -16.47 11.73
CA LYS A 67 -12.26 -17.14 13.01
C LYS A 67 -13.50 -16.87 13.86
N LYS A 68 -14.40 -17.85 13.97
CA LYS A 68 -15.45 -17.81 15.00
C LYS A 68 -14.74 -17.68 16.36
N GLY A 69 -15.10 -16.63 17.10
CA GLY A 69 -14.80 -16.52 18.52
C GLY A 69 -15.57 -17.55 19.34
#